data_AF-A0A7C5IJM9-F1
#
_entry.id   AF-A0A7C5IJM9-F1
#
_cell.length_a   1.000
_cell.length_b   1.000
_cell.length_c   1.000
_cell.angle_alpha   90.00
_cell.angle_beta   90.00
_cell.angle_gamma   90.00
#
_symmetry.space_group_name_H-M   'P 1'
#
loop_
_entity.id
_entity.type
_entity.pdbx_description
1 polymer ?
#
loop_
_entity_poly.entity_id
_entity_poly.type
_entity_poly.pdbx_seq_one_letter_code
_entity_poly.pdbx_strand_id
1 'polypeptide(L)'
;MNKKPYLITTSCDKKYGDFLIEHWFFSLQKNVDLSKIDILVLDYDLSKAQSFYLKNHNVLVKECKKDGHVVNLRFRDLLDFLNQNFYEQI
;
A
#
# COMPACT_ATOMS: atom_id res chain seq x y z
N MET A 1 -13.70 -3.55 9.28
CA MET A 1 -13.96 -2.53 8.26
C MET A 1 -14.84 -3.15 7.18
N ASN A 2 -15.82 -2.41 6.66
CA ASN A 2 -16.52 -2.88 5.46
C ASN A 2 -15.55 -2.83 4.28
N LYS A 3 -15.43 -3.95 3.57
CA LYS A 3 -14.53 -4.09 2.43
C LYS A 3 -14.90 -3.07 1.36
N LYS A 4 -13.95 -2.26 0.91
CA LYS A 4 -14.18 -1.24 -0.11
C LYS A 4 -14.02 -1.85 -1.52
N PRO A 5 -14.76 -1.37 -2.53
CA PRO A 5 -14.75 -1.97 -3.87
C PRO A 5 -13.48 -1.68 -4.67
N TYR A 6 -12.79 -0.56 -4.41
CA TYR A 6 -11.62 -0.14 -5.19
C TYR A 6 -10.33 -0.16 -4.37
N LEU A 7 -9.19 -0.27 -5.07
CA LEU A 7 -7.86 -0.34 -4.47
C LEU A 7 -6.91 0.65 -5.15
N ILE A 8 -6.25 1.49 -4.36
CA ILE A 8 -5.03 2.19 -4.77
C ILE A 8 -3.84 1.44 -4.17
N THR A 9 -2.85 1.11 -4.98
CA THR A 9 -1.66 0.40 -4.53
C THR A 9 -0.38 1.15 -4.84
N THR A 10 0.58 1.05 -3.93
CA THR A 10 1.95 1.52 -4.10
C THR A 10 2.93 0.54 -3.44
N SER A 11 4.23 0.74 -3.66
CA SER A 11 5.30 -0.05 -3.07
C SER A 11 6.34 0.86 -2.46
N CYS A 12 6.90 0.50 -1.30
CA CYS A 12 7.90 1.32 -0.65
C CYS A 12 8.87 0.50 0.20
N ASP A 13 9.98 1.12 0.58
CA ASP A 13 10.94 0.59 1.54
C ASP A 13 11.32 1.69 2.54
N LYS A 14 12.11 1.33 3.56
CA LYS A 14 12.51 2.24 4.65
C LYS A 14 13.16 3.53 4.15
N LYS A 15 13.86 3.53 3.01
CA LYS A 15 14.55 4.72 2.49
C LYS A 15 13.57 5.81 2.10
N TYR A 16 12.40 5.43 1.58
CA TYR A 16 11.39 6.36 1.07
C TYR A 16 10.10 6.38 1.92
N GLY A 17 10.05 5.61 3.02
CA GLY A 17 8.85 5.47 3.84
C GLY A 17 8.36 6.78 4.47
N ASP A 18 9.26 7.70 4.84
CA ASP A 18 8.85 9.00 5.38
C ASP A 18 8.21 9.85 4.27
N PHE A 19 8.77 9.84 3.05
CA PHE A 19 8.15 10.49 1.90
C PHE A 19 6.78 9.88 1.55
N LEU A 20 6.65 8.54 1.61
CA LEU A 20 5.38 7.86 1.42
C LEU A 20 4.33 8.39 2.41
N ILE A 21 4.68 8.56 3.67
CA ILE A 21 3.76 8.99 4.73
C ILE A 21 3.46 10.49 4.63
N GLU A 22 4.49 11.33 4.69
CA GLU A 22 4.39 12.77 4.87
C GLU A 22 3.93 13.50 3.61
N HIS A 23 4.15 12.89 2.44
CA HIS A 23 3.81 13.51 1.17
C HIS A 23 2.76 12.73 0.39
N TRP A 24 3.06 11.48 0.02
CA TRP A 24 2.16 10.73 -0.87
C TRP A 24 0.83 10.41 -0.18
N PHE A 25 0.88 9.82 1.01
CA PHE A 25 -0.31 9.42 1.76
C PHE A 25 -1.09 10.64 2.28
N PHE A 26 -0.38 11.63 2.83
CA PHE A 26 -1.00 12.89 3.25
C PHE A 26 -1.74 13.59 2.11
N SER A 27 -1.12 13.68 0.92
CA SER A 27 -1.76 14.28 -0.26
C SER A 27 -2.98 13.47 -0.70
N LEU A 28 -2.89 12.14 -0.69
CA LEU A 28 -3.99 11.26 -1.06
C LEU A 28 -5.20 11.46 -0.13
N GLN A 29 -4.98 11.50 1.18
CA GLN A 29 -6.04 11.75 2.17
C GLN A 29 -6.68 13.13 2.03
N LYS A 30 -5.89 14.14 1.66
CA LYS A 30 -6.37 15.53 1.55
C LYS A 30 -7.18 15.78 0.29
N ASN A 31 -6.87 15.09 -0.80
CA ASN A 31 -7.34 15.48 -2.14
C ASN A 31 -8.20 14.42 -2.85
N VAL A 32 -8.32 13.20 -2.31
CA VAL A 32 -9.10 12.11 -2.93
C VAL A 32 -10.19 11.65 -1.98
N ASP A 33 -11.40 11.42 -2.50
CA ASP A 33 -12.45 10.74 -1.75
C ASP A 33 -12.12 9.25 -1.61
N LEU A 34 -11.69 8.86 -0.42
CA LEU A 34 -11.31 7.49 -0.09
C LEU A 34 -12.48 6.67 0.50
N SER A 35 -13.72 7.17 0.46
CA SER A 35 -14.89 6.48 1.04
C SER A 35 -15.10 5.06 0.48
N LYS A 36 -14.73 4.83 -0.79
CA LYS A 36 -14.84 3.55 -1.51
C LYS A 36 -13.50 2.94 -1.94
N ILE A 37 -12.38 3.49 -1.46
CA ILE A 37 -11.04 3.09 -1.91
C ILE A 37 -10.18 2.63 -0.72
N ASP A 38 -9.70 1.39 -0.77
CA ASP A 38 -8.66 0.90 0.13
C ASP A 38 -7.28 1.30 -0.40
N ILE A 39 -6.32 1.47 0.51
CA ILE A 39 -4.93 1.78 0.15
C ILE A 39 -4.07 0.58 0.57
N LEU A 40 -3.30 0.05 -0.37
CA LEU A 40 -2.34 -1.02 -0.15
C LEU A 40 -0.91 -0.54 -0.39
N VAL A 41 -0.04 -0.76 0.60
CA VAL A 41 1.40 -0.61 0.47
C VAL A 41 2.04 -1.99 0.45
N LEU A 42 2.72 -2.30 -0.65
CA LEU A 42 3.64 -3.44 -0.77
C LEU A 42 4.96 -3.05 -0.10
N ASP A 43 5.21 -3.65 1.05
CA ASP A 43 6.27 -3.33 1.98
C ASP A 43 7.53 -4.14 1.67
N TYR A 44 8.55 -3.48 1.13
CA TYR A 44 9.86 -4.06 0.83
C TYR A 44 10.92 -3.62 1.86
N ASP A 45 10.59 -3.76 3.14
CA ASP A 45 11.40 -3.41 4.32
C ASP A 45 11.23 -1.95 4.78
N LEU A 46 9.99 -1.53 5.04
CA LEU A 46 9.66 -0.34 5.84
C LEU A 46 10.14 -0.51 7.27
N SER A 47 10.48 0.60 7.93
CA SER A 47 10.73 0.56 9.36
C SER A 47 9.46 0.18 10.14
N LYS A 48 9.64 -0.39 11.33
CA LYS A 48 8.52 -0.71 12.25
C LYS A 48 7.64 0.52 12.52
N ALA A 49 8.25 1.71 12.66
CA ALA A 49 7.53 2.95 12.90
C ALA A 49 6.66 3.35 11.69
N GLN A 50 7.21 3.28 10.47
CA GLN A 50 6.49 3.59 9.23
C GLN A 50 5.32 2.61 9.01
N SER A 51 5.57 1.30 9.14
CA SER A 51 4.54 0.27 8.99
C SER A 51 3.43 0.41 10.04
N PHE A 52 3.79 0.69 11.30
CA PHE A 52 2.83 0.93 12.38
C PHE A 52 1.97 2.18 12.12
N TYR A 53 2.58 3.28 11.69
CA TYR A 53 1.86 4.50 11.34
C TYR A 53 0.82 4.24 10.25
N LEU A 54 1.21 3.60 9.14
CA LEU A 54 0.32 3.28 8.03
C LEU A 54 -0.87 2.41 8.48
N LYS A 55 -0.61 1.34 9.24
CA LYS A 55 -1.65 0.44 9.75
C LYS A 55 -2.64 1.16 10.67
N ASN A 56 -2.16 2.04 11.55
CA ASN A 56 -3.03 2.84 12.42
C ASN A 56 -3.92 3.85 11.65
N HIS A 57 -3.55 4.17 10.41
CA HIS A 57 -4.33 5.03 9.52
C HIS A 57 -5.11 4.24 8.47
N ASN A 58 -5.42 2.97 8.76
CA ASN A 58 -6.24 2.09 7.92
C ASN A 58 -5.64 1.79 6.54
N VAL A 59 -4.32 1.91 6.38
CA VAL A 59 -3.61 1.45 5.19
C VAL A 59 -3.30 -0.03 5.34
N LEU A 60 -3.64 -0.82 4.32
CA LEU A 60 -3.25 -2.21 4.21
C LEU A 60 -1.75 -2.26 3.92
N VAL A 61 -1.00 -3.04 4.70
CA VAL A 61 0.45 -3.18 4.51
C VAL A 61 0.75 -4.67 4.32
N LYS A 62 1.22 -5.02 3.13
CA LYS A 62 1.61 -6.40 2.79
C LYS A 62 3.13 -6.49 2.77
N GLU A 63 3.68 -7.28 3.69
CA GLU A 63 5.11 -7.61 3.69
C GLU A 63 5.47 -8.38 2.42
N CYS A 64 6.53 -7.93 1.74
CA CYS A 64 6.98 -8.45 0.46
C CYS A 64 8.47 -8.78 0.51
N LYS A 65 8.89 -9.77 -0.28
CA LYS A 65 10.29 -10.20 -0.33
C LYS A 65 11.07 -9.40 -1.35
N LYS A 66 12.17 -8.77 -0.93
CA LYS A 66 13.09 -7.97 -1.78
C LYS A 66 14.12 -8.86 -2.50
N ASP A 67 13.65 -9.79 -3.32
CA ASP A 67 14.48 -10.76 -4.04
C ASP A 67 14.65 -10.45 -5.55
N GLY A 68 14.57 -9.18 -5.91
CA GLY A 68 14.69 -8.69 -7.28
C GLY A 68 14.41 -7.19 -7.39
N HIS A 69 14.21 -6.70 -8.61
CA HIS A 69 13.93 -5.28 -8.85
C HIS A 69 12.46 -4.94 -8.55
N VAL A 70 12.22 -3.94 -7.70
CA VAL A 70 10.87 -3.58 -7.19
C VAL A 70 9.82 -3.36 -8.29
N VAL A 71 10.24 -2.83 -9.44
CA VAL A 71 9.36 -2.61 -10.61
C VAL A 71 8.69 -3.90 -11.08
N ASN A 72 9.36 -5.05 -10.94
CA ASN A 72 8.82 -6.36 -11.30
C ASN A 72 8.13 -7.01 -10.10
N LEU A 73 8.77 -6.97 -8.92
CA LEU A 73 8.25 -7.61 -7.70
C LEU A 73 6.85 -7.10 -7.35
N ARG A 74 6.60 -5.78 -7.53
CA ARG A 74 5.31 -5.18 -7.18
C ARG A 74 4.14 -5.83 -7.92
N PHE A 75 4.33 -6.24 -9.18
CA PHE A 75 3.26 -6.90 -9.95
C PHE A 75 3.03 -8.34 -9.49
N ARG A 76 4.11 -9.08 -9.20
CA ARG A 76 4.04 -10.43 -8.63
C ARG A 76 3.33 -10.42 -7.27
N ASP A 77 3.73 -9.52 -6.40
CA ASP A 77 3.24 -9.47 -5.02
C ASP A 77 1.81 -8.90 -4.96
N LEU A 78 1.47 -7.99 -5.87
CA LEU A 78 0.09 -7.53 -6.08
C LEU A 78 -0.81 -8.66 -6.59
N LEU A 79 -0.35 -9.46 -7.56
CA LEU A 79 -1.11 -10.62 -8.05
C LEU A 79 -1.44 -11.58 -6.91
N ASP A 80 -0.46 -11.92 -6.07
CA ASP A 80 -0.68 -12.78 -4.91
C ASP A 80 -1.69 -12.19 -3.92
N PHE A 81 -1.69 -10.86 -3.73
CA PHE A 81 -2.68 -10.19 -2.90
C PHE A 81 -4.09 -10.26 -3.50
N LEU A 82 -4.22 -9.98 -4.81
CA LEU A 82 -5.50 -9.92 -5.51
C LEU A 82 -6.15 -11.31 -5.68
N ASN A 83 -5.36 -12.38 -5.77
CA ASN A 83 -5.88 -13.76 -5.77
C ASN A 83 -6.67 -14.11 -4.51
N GLN A 84 -6.40 -13.42 -3.40
CA GLN A 84 -7.08 -13.61 -2.11
C GLN A 84 -8.10 -12.50 -1.83
N ASN A 85 -8.06 -11.40 -2.60
CA ASN A 85 -8.84 -10.19 -2.35
C ASN A 85 -9.42 -9.63 -3.65
N PHE A 86 -10.71 -9.86 -3.87
CA PHE A 86 -11.42 -9.29 -5.02
C PHE A 86 -11.62 -7.77 -4.86
N TYR A 87 -11.24 -7.00 -5.88
CA TYR A 87 -11.48 -5.57 -6.06
C TYR A 87 -11.96 -5.32 -7.50
N GLU A 88 -12.80 -4.31 -7.70
CA GLU A 88 -13.21 -3.86 -9.03
C GLU A 88 -12.04 -3.15 -9.74
N GLN A 89 -11.84 -3.46 -11.02
CA GLN A 89 -10.82 -2.83 -11.88
C GLN A 89 -11.51 -1.92 -12.89
N ILE A 90 -11.03 -0.69 -13.03
CA ILE A 90 -11.54 0.35 -13.95
C ILE A 90 -10.41 0.77 -14.87
#